data_AF-A0ABD5QIA6-F1
#
_entry.id   AF-A0ABD5QIA6-F1
#
_cell.length_a   1.000
_cell.length_b   1.000
_cell.length_c   1.000
_cell.angle_alpha   90.00
_cell.angle_beta   90.00
_cell.angle_gamma   90.00
#
_symmetry.space_group_name_H-M   'P 1'
#
loop_
_entity.id
_entity.type
_entity.pdbx_description
1 polymer ?
#
loop_
_entity_poly.entity_id
_entity_poly.type
_entity_poly.pdbx_seq_one_letter_code
_entity_poly.pdbx_strand_id
1 'polypeptide(L)'
;MALVDSIDMRGGGLHYIDTINTREERRFDDGPEHPDFGQSWGSTGFTGHPDQQGTTVIRNMVCGPWPDNTVYPRGGTGRKIVSGCTVWNGGGSQIRNNGGDDWEPIDWVDGTNDKEEALDGPYPGSVIENCHVLIDHKPEGVYIAPRGILLQDGPQLVRNCEIEIAFSEAGGAGGTYGIGTRGEGGSAPAGPAVVEECVITLHEDTNAVYVSPYTDSIDFREMQVNVVGWNPVSSGALMGGEAPRMDQLTVNTVSNDG
;
A
#
# COMPACT_ATOMS: atom_id res chain seq x y z
N MET A 1 0.29 -17.07 -14.24
CA MET A 1 -0.64 -16.70 -13.16
C MET A 1 -0.13 -17.29 -11.86
N ALA A 2 -0.14 -16.52 -10.78
CA ALA A 2 0.05 -17.01 -9.42
C ALA A 2 -1.20 -16.74 -8.59
N LEU A 3 -1.62 -17.70 -7.75
CA LEU A 3 -2.74 -17.58 -6.83
C LEU A 3 -2.27 -17.89 -5.41
N VAL A 4 -2.48 -16.94 -4.51
CA VAL A 4 -2.36 -17.09 -3.06
C VAL A 4 -3.74 -16.83 -2.47
N ASP A 5 -4.33 -17.85 -1.83
CA ASP A 5 -5.71 -17.79 -1.35
C ASP A 5 -5.84 -18.44 0.02
N SER A 6 -6.62 -17.82 0.90
CA SER A 6 -7.04 -18.40 2.18
C SER A 6 -5.84 -18.78 3.08
N ILE A 7 -4.87 -17.88 3.13
CA ILE A 7 -3.64 -18.02 3.91
C ILE A 7 -3.75 -17.26 5.23
N ASP A 8 -3.36 -17.93 6.31
CA ASP A 8 -3.28 -17.36 7.65
C ASP A 8 -1.82 -17.32 8.12
N MET A 9 -1.28 -16.10 8.19
CA MET A 9 0.06 -15.77 8.65
C MET A 9 -0.02 -14.72 9.78
N ARG A 10 -0.90 -14.98 10.77
CA ARG A 10 -1.10 -14.11 11.95
C ARG A 10 0.08 -14.00 12.93
N GLY A 11 1.20 -14.63 12.63
CA GLY A 11 2.39 -14.66 13.48
C GLY A 11 3.67 -14.36 12.71
N GLY A 12 3.62 -13.37 11.81
CA GLY A 12 4.77 -12.98 10.99
C GLY A 12 6.04 -12.79 11.82
N GLY A 13 7.18 -13.18 11.23
CA GLY A 13 8.44 -13.26 11.95
C GLY A 13 9.06 -11.88 12.18
N LEU A 14 9.21 -11.48 13.45
CA LEU A 14 10.16 -10.45 13.85
C LEU A 14 11.57 -10.99 13.55
N HIS A 15 12.13 -10.66 12.39
CA HIS A 15 13.45 -11.11 12.04
C HIS A 15 14.50 -10.28 12.76
N TYR A 16 15.39 -10.96 13.50
CA TYR A 16 16.57 -10.35 14.08
C TYR A 16 17.51 -9.93 12.96
N ILE A 17 18.07 -8.72 13.01
CA ILE A 17 18.91 -8.09 11.97
C ILE A 17 20.06 -8.97 11.40
N ASP A 18 20.41 -10.08 12.07
CA ASP A 18 21.61 -10.87 11.77
C ASP A 18 21.42 -12.10 10.84
N THR A 19 20.21 -12.64 10.63
CA THR A 19 20.08 -13.94 9.91
C THR A 19 20.07 -13.90 8.38
N ILE A 20 20.11 -12.72 7.75
CA ILE A 20 20.38 -12.56 6.30
C ILE A 20 21.76 -11.92 6.04
N ASN A 21 22.48 -11.50 7.08
CA ASN A 21 23.74 -10.77 6.97
C ASN A 21 24.97 -11.66 7.27
N THR A 22 25.18 -12.72 6.48
CA THR A 22 26.55 -13.10 6.08
C THR A 22 26.83 -12.44 4.74
N ARG A 23 26.96 -11.11 4.76
CA ARG A 23 26.93 -10.19 3.60
C ARG A 23 28.31 -9.85 3.05
N GLU A 24 29.19 -10.85 2.94
CA GLU A 24 30.52 -10.65 2.32
C GLU A 24 30.49 -10.66 0.79
N GLU A 25 29.36 -10.98 0.14
CA GLU A 25 29.32 -11.16 -1.31
C GLU A 25 28.33 -10.22 -2.03
N ARG A 26 28.93 -9.27 -2.77
CA ARG A 26 28.45 -8.53 -3.96
C ARG A 26 27.66 -7.23 -3.75
N ARG A 27 28.41 -6.11 -3.91
CA ARG A 27 27.91 -4.82 -4.40
C ARG A 27 27.48 -4.93 -5.86
N PHE A 28 26.51 -4.12 -6.27
CA PHE A 28 26.44 -3.63 -7.64
C PHE A 28 26.53 -2.09 -7.59
N ASP A 29 27.56 -1.60 -8.28
CA ASP A 29 27.88 -0.24 -8.74
C ASP A 29 28.63 0.80 -7.88
N ASP A 30 29.64 1.40 -8.53
CA ASP A 30 30.72 2.27 -8.02
C ASP A 30 30.36 3.77 -8.07
N GLY A 31 29.19 4.14 -7.54
CA GLY A 31 28.71 5.54 -7.51
C GLY A 31 29.05 6.29 -6.20
N PRO A 32 29.44 7.58 -6.23
CA PRO A 32 29.86 8.33 -5.06
C PRO A 32 28.71 8.93 -4.20
N GLU A 33 27.44 8.72 -4.56
CA GLU A 33 26.27 9.43 -3.96
C GLU A 33 25.27 8.52 -3.22
N HIS A 34 25.70 7.48 -2.51
CA HIS A 34 24.75 6.66 -1.73
C HIS A 34 25.04 6.63 -0.23
N PRO A 35 24.01 6.84 0.62
CA PRO A 35 24.14 6.83 2.07
C PRO A 35 24.61 5.47 2.56
N ASP A 36 25.43 5.52 3.60
CA ASP A 36 26.18 4.43 4.17
C ASP A 36 25.37 3.13 4.37
N PHE A 37 25.96 2.01 3.91
CA PHE A 37 25.95 0.71 4.59
C PHE A 37 24.60 -0.05 4.72
N GLY A 38 24.52 -1.23 4.10
CA GLY A 38 23.78 -2.36 4.65
C GLY A 38 22.24 -2.31 4.63
N GLN A 39 21.59 -1.84 3.55
CA GLN A 39 20.13 -1.91 3.41
C GLN A 39 19.62 -3.37 3.36
N SER A 40 19.38 -3.99 4.52
CA SER A 40 18.56 -5.19 4.61
C SER A 40 17.13 -4.77 4.27
N TRP A 41 16.58 -5.26 3.15
CA TRP A 41 15.13 -5.21 2.95
C TRP A 41 14.53 -6.01 4.11
N GLY A 42 13.75 -5.37 4.98
CA GLY A 42 13.18 -6.06 6.12
C GLY A 42 12.29 -7.21 5.67
N SER A 43 12.11 -8.22 6.53
CA SER A 43 11.24 -9.35 6.21
C SER A 43 9.84 -8.84 5.90
N THR A 44 9.29 -9.32 4.78
CA THR A 44 7.99 -8.93 4.24
C THR A 44 7.14 -10.20 4.12
N GLY A 45 5.84 -10.11 4.44
CA GLY A 45 4.96 -11.30 4.43
C GLY A 45 4.76 -11.90 3.04
N PHE A 46 4.57 -11.05 2.04
CA PHE A 46 4.55 -11.44 0.63
C PHE A 46 5.31 -10.43 -0.22
N THR A 47 6.21 -10.88 -1.09
CA THR A 47 6.90 -10.00 -2.06
C THR A 47 6.71 -10.48 -3.48
N GLY A 48 6.48 -9.55 -4.40
CA GLY A 48 6.51 -9.79 -5.85
C GLY A 48 7.94 -10.04 -6.35
N HIS A 49 8.07 -10.74 -7.48
CA HIS A 49 9.33 -10.85 -8.20
C HIS A 49 9.59 -9.55 -8.99
N PRO A 50 10.84 -9.02 -9.08
CA PRO A 50 11.16 -7.81 -9.82
C PRO A 50 10.77 -7.84 -11.32
N ASP A 51 10.72 -9.03 -11.91
CA ASP A 51 10.32 -9.27 -13.30
C ASP A 51 8.95 -9.99 -13.42
N GLN A 52 8.06 -9.82 -12.45
CA GLN A 52 6.75 -10.47 -12.47
C GLN A 52 5.92 -10.09 -13.72
N GLN A 53 5.53 -11.11 -14.50
CA GLN A 53 4.63 -10.99 -15.66
C GLN A 53 3.28 -11.69 -15.39
N GLY A 54 2.27 -11.36 -16.20
CA GLY A 54 0.93 -11.93 -16.08
C GLY A 54 0.20 -11.49 -14.81
N THR A 55 -0.80 -12.25 -14.37
CA THR A 55 -1.61 -11.88 -13.19
C THR A 55 -1.14 -12.62 -11.92
N THR A 56 -0.97 -11.87 -10.84
CA THR A 56 -0.83 -12.38 -9.47
C THR A 56 -2.08 -12.00 -8.68
N VAL A 57 -2.76 -13.01 -8.10
CA VAL A 57 -3.93 -12.83 -7.24
C VAL A 57 -3.60 -13.24 -5.82
N ILE A 58 -3.77 -12.32 -4.88
CA ILE A 58 -3.63 -12.51 -3.44
C ILE A 58 -5.01 -12.24 -2.84
N ARG A 59 -5.68 -13.26 -2.29
CA ARG A 59 -7.00 -13.05 -1.72
C ARG A 59 -7.24 -13.79 -0.41
N ASN A 60 -8.18 -13.27 0.39
CA ASN A 60 -8.60 -13.87 1.66
C ASN A 60 -7.42 -14.18 2.60
N MET A 61 -6.41 -13.31 2.61
CA MET A 61 -5.20 -13.52 3.41
C MET A 61 -5.29 -12.74 4.72
N VAL A 62 -4.85 -13.36 5.80
CA VAL A 62 -4.70 -12.72 7.11
C VAL A 62 -3.21 -12.68 7.43
N CYS A 63 -2.57 -11.51 7.41
CA CYS A 63 -1.11 -11.38 7.46
C CYS A 63 -0.64 -10.24 8.36
N GLY A 64 0.39 -10.48 9.18
CA GLY A 64 0.98 -9.48 10.07
C GLY A 64 1.35 -10.07 11.43
N PRO A 65 2.18 -9.39 12.24
CA PRO A 65 3.03 -8.24 11.90
C PRO A 65 4.27 -8.64 11.08
N TRP A 66 4.88 -7.70 10.34
CA TRP A 66 6.15 -7.91 9.61
C TRP A 66 7.09 -6.69 9.72
N PRO A 67 8.42 -6.86 9.82
CA PRO A 67 9.36 -5.75 9.98
C PRO A 67 9.35 -4.71 8.85
N ASP A 68 9.10 -5.13 7.61
CA ASP A 68 8.94 -4.21 6.47
C ASP A 68 7.48 -4.19 6.03
N ASN A 69 7.11 -4.80 4.91
CA ASN A 69 5.75 -4.74 4.41
C ASN A 69 4.98 -6.01 4.79
N THR A 70 3.67 -5.88 5.00
CA THR A 70 2.83 -7.08 5.18
C THR A 70 2.59 -7.73 3.82
N VAL A 71 2.16 -6.94 2.83
CA VAL A 71 1.90 -7.37 1.45
C VAL A 71 2.57 -6.42 0.47
N TYR A 72 3.54 -6.90 -0.28
CA TYR A 72 4.36 -6.13 -1.21
C TYR A 72 4.45 -6.78 -2.59
N PRO A 73 3.34 -6.92 -3.34
CA PRO A 73 3.36 -7.42 -4.70
C PRO A 73 3.98 -6.41 -5.69
N ARG A 74 5.02 -5.67 -5.30
CA ARG A 74 5.75 -4.79 -6.21
C ARG A 74 6.76 -5.58 -7.03
N GLY A 75 6.91 -5.20 -8.29
CA GLY A 75 7.87 -5.76 -9.23
C GLY A 75 7.17 -6.14 -10.54
N GLY A 76 7.90 -6.03 -11.64
CA GLY A 76 7.47 -6.39 -12.97
C GLY A 76 6.26 -5.61 -13.48
N THR A 77 5.91 -5.91 -14.73
CA THR A 77 4.85 -5.26 -15.51
C THR A 77 3.51 -5.98 -15.41
N GLY A 78 3.43 -7.10 -14.69
CA GLY A 78 2.20 -7.88 -14.56
C GLY A 78 1.09 -7.21 -13.76
N ARG A 79 -0.13 -7.77 -13.81
CA ARG A 79 -1.28 -7.34 -13.02
C ARG A 79 -1.25 -7.90 -11.60
N LYS A 80 -1.54 -7.07 -10.60
CA LYS A 80 -1.57 -7.43 -9.18
C LYS A 80 -2.97 -7.21 -8.61
N ILE A 81 -3.60 -8.28 -8.12
CA ILE A 81 -4.92 -8.22 -7.48
C ILE A 81 -4.76 -8.60 -6.01
N VAL A 82 -5.11 -7.70 -5.09
CA VAL A 82 -5.15 -7.94 -3.64
C VAL A 82 -6.59 -7.76 -3.18
N SER A 83 -7.27 -8.85 -2.79
CA SER A 83 -8.72 -8.82 -2.54
C SER A 83 -9.12 -9.54 -1.23
N GLY A 84 -9.92 -8.91 -0.37
CA GLY A 84 -10.44 -9.60 0.82
C GLY A 84 -9.37 -9.88 1.90
N CYS A 85 -8.26 -9.15 1.90
CA CYS A 85 -7.15 -9.39 2.83
C CYS A 85 -7.30 -8.57 4.12
N THR A 86 -6.94 -9.15 5.25
CA THR A 86 -6.71 -8.45 6.52
C THR A 86 -5.23 -8.36 6.80
N VAL A 87 -4.68 -7.16 6.88
CA VAL A 87 -3.24 -6.91 7.04
C VAL A 87 -2.98 -5.94 8.17
N TRP A 88 -1.99 -6.21 9.02
CA TRP A 88 -1.72 -5.33 10.16
C TRP A 88 -0.25 -5.25 10.56
N ASN A 89 0.09 -4.11 11.19
CA ASN A 89 1.34 -3.84 11.90
C ASN A 89 2.62 -4.23 11.14
N GLY A 90 2.60 -4.05 9.81
CA GLY A 90 3.79 -3.96 8.98
C GLY A 90 4.58 -2.69 9.32
N GLY A 91 5.90 -2.80 9.46
CA GLY A 91 6.75 -1.67 9.81
C GLY A 91 6.84 -0.59 8.74
N GLY A 92 6.77 -0.97 7.46
CA GLY A 92 6.84 -0.08 6.30
C GLY A 92 5.48 0.29 5.74
N SER A 93 4.79 -0.68 5.12
CA SER A 93 3.43 -0.51 4.60
C SER A 93 2.63 -1.80 4.82
N GLN A 94 1.33 -1.68 5.07
CA GLN A 94 0.49 -2.87 5.16
C GLN A 94 0.28 -3.48 3.76
N ILE A 95 -0.03 -2.63 2.78
CA ILE A 95 -0.04 -3.00 1.37
C ILE A 95 0.81 -2.02 0.60
N ARG A 96 1.75 -2.51 -0.21
CA ARG A 96 2.55 -1.70 -1.12
C ARG A 96 2.52 -2.33 -2.51
N ASN A 97 2.05 -1.58 -3.50
CA ASN A 97 1.74 -2.13 -4.82
C ASN A 97 2.26 -1.24 -5.96
N ASN A 98 2.40 -1.82 -7.15
CA ASN A 98 2.55 -1.12 -8.41
C ASN A 98 1.55 -1.64 -9.45
N GLY A 99 1.18 -0.77 -10.37
CA GLY A 99 0.40 -1.10 -11.56
C GLY A 99 1.19 -1.90 -12.57
N GLY A 100 0.46 -2.56 -13.47
CA GLY A 100 1.05 -3.27 -14.60
C GLY A 100 0.01 -3.64 -15.64
N ASP A 101 0.42 -3.58 -16.91
CA ASP A 101 -0.38 -3.76 -18.11
C ASP A 101 -0.04 -5.06 -18.88
N ASP A 102 1.05 -5.74 -18.51
CA ASP A 102 1.51 -6.99 -19.12
C ASP A 102 0.76 -8.21 -18.54
N TRP A 103 -0.48 -8.37 -18.97
CA TRP A 103 -1.34 -9.47 -18.54
C TRP A 103 -2.38 -9.85 -19.60
N GLU A 104 -2.73 -11.13 -19.63
CA GLU A 104 -3.87 -11.66 -20.37
C GLU A 104 -5.04 -11.96 -19.41
N PRO A 105 -6.30 -11.80 -19.85
CA PRO A 105 -7.46 -12.14 -19.04
C PRO A 105 -7.46 -13.62 -18.65
N ILE A 106 -8.07 -13.90 -17.51
CA ILE A 106 -8.19 -15.23 -16.94
C ILE A 106 -9.67 -15.46 -16.67
N ASP A 107 -10.30 -16.39 -17.39
CA ASP A 107 -11.74 -16.68 -17.33
C ASP A 107 -12.34 -16.69 -15.92
N TRP A 108 -11.68 -17.34 -14.95
CA TRP A 108 -12.21 -17.43 -13.59
C TRP A 108 -12.00 -16.17 -12.74
N VAL A 109 -11.11 -15.26 -13.15
CA VAL A 109 -10.86 -13.96 -12.50
C VAL A 109 -11.72 -12.88 -13.15
N ASP A 110 -11.73 -12.85 -14.48
CA ASP A 110 -12.29 -11.77 -15.30
C ASP A 110 -13.69 -12.10 -15.85
N GLY A 111 -14.10 -13.37 -15.81
CA GLY A 111 -15.35 -13.85 -16.42
C GLY A 111 -15.29 -13.97 -17.95
N THR A 112 -14.14 -13.69 -18.54
CA THR A 112 -13.89 -13.68 -19.98
C THR A 112 -12.41 -13.96 -20.28
N ASN A 113 -12.11 -14.35 -21.52
CA ASN A 113 -10.76 -14.41 -22.06
C ASN A 113 -10.49 -13.30 -23.09
N ASP A 114 -11.46 -12.40 -23.31
CA ASP A 114 -11.32 -11.25 -24.19
C ASP A 114 -10.76 -10.05 -23.42
N LYS A 115 -9.71 -9.42 -23.99
CA LYS A 115 -8.99 -8.33 -23.33
C LYS A 115 -9.80 -7.05 -23.25
N GLU A 116 -10.60 -6.74 -24.27
CA GLU A 116 -11.43 -5.53 -24.28
C GLU A 116 -12.57 -5.67 -23.27
N GLU A 117 -13.24 -6.82 -23.23
CA GLU A 117 -14.26 -7.11 -22.20
C GLU A 117 -13.68 -7.08 -20.79
N ALA A 118 -12.48 -7.63 -20.57
CA ALA A 118 -11.84 -7.65 -19.26
C ALA A 118 -11.42 -6.24 -18.76
N LEU A 119 -11.12 -5.31 -19.68
CA LEU A 119 -10.79 -3.92 -19.36
C LEU A 119 -12.01 -3.10 -18.89
N ASP A 120 -13.23 -3.53 -19.23
CA ASP A 120 -14.48 -2.98 -18.68
C ASP A 120 -15.03 -3.83 -17.51
N GLY A 121 -14.29 -4.88 -17.15
CA GLY A 121 -14.66 -5.86 -16.12
C GLY A 121 -14.26 -5.47 -14.70
N PRO A 122 -14.35 -6.42 -13.74
CA PRO A 122 -14.08 -6.16 -12.34
C PRO A 122 -12.60 -5.85 -12.04
N TYR A 123 -11.67 -6.34 -12.88
CA TYR A 123 -10.21 -6.18 -12.69
C TYR A 123 -9.53 -5.63 -13.95
N PRO A 124 -9.78 -4.35 -14.30
CA PRO A 124 -9.26 -3.73 -15.52
C PRO A 124 -7.74 -3.50 -15.50
N GLY A 125 -7.08 -3.78 -14.38
CA GLY A 125 -5.65 -3.62 -14.16
C GLY A 125 -5.26 -4.14 -12.78
N SER A 126 -4.24 -3.55 -12.16
CA SER A 126 -3.92 -3.86 -10.77
C SER A 126 -4.98 -3.27 -9.83
N VAL A 127 -5.51 -4.11 -8.93
CA VAL A 127 -6.60 -3.74 -8.02
C VAL A 127 -6.26 -4.13 -6.58
N ILE A 128 -6.57 -3.24 -5.65
CA ILE A 128 -6.65 -3.54 -4.21
C ILE A 128 -8.11 -3.34 -3.81
N GLU A 129 -8.79 -4.36 -3.29
CA GLU A 129 -10.20 -4.23 -2.94
C GLU A 129 -10.61 -5.03 -1.71
N ASN A 130 -11.68 -4.60 -1.03
CA ASN A 130 -12.31 -5.35 0.06
C ASN A 130 -11.31 -5.72 1.17
N CYS A 131 -10.27 -4.91 1.36
CA CYS A 131 -9.20 -5.17 2.32
C CYS A 131 -9.42 -4.39 3.61
N HIS A 132 -9.08 -5.02 4.73
CA HIS A 132 -8.99 -4.38 6.03
C HIS A 132 -7.52 -4.18 6.41
N VAL A 133 -7.14 -2.95 6.72
CA VAL A 133 -5.77 -2.52 6.95
C VAL A 133 -5.67 -1.87 8.33
N LEU A 134 -4.86 -2.42 9.23
CA LEU A 134 -4.72 -1.91 10.59
C LEU A 134 -3.27 -1.52 10.93
N ILE A 135 -3.11 -0.32 11.51
CA ILE A 135 -1.86 0.13 12.13
C ILE A 135 -2.17 0.45 13.59
N ASP A 136 -2.02 -0.54 14.45
CA ASP A 136 -2.22 -0.43 15.90
C ASP A 136 -0.90 -0.21 16.63
N HIS A 137 0.21 -0.72 16.09
CA HIS A 137 1.54 -0.44 16.60
C HIS A 137 2.60 -0.65 15.51
N LYS A 138 3.79 -0.09 15.75
CA LYS A 138 4.98 -0.38 14.94
C LYS A 138 5.76 -1.55 15.55
N PRO A 139 6.22 -2.55 14.76
CA PRO A 139 7.14 -3.57 15.24
C PRO A 139 8.42 -2.98 15.85
N GLU A 140 8.95 -3.63 16.89
CA GLU A 140 10.22 -3.21 17.50
C GLU A 140 11.38 -3.26 16.50
N GLY A 141 12.33 -2.33 16.63
CA GLY A 141 13.54 -2.29 15.79
C GLY A 141 13.33 -1.74 14.37
N VAL A 142 12.13 -1.22 14.05
CA VAL A 142 11.83 -0.58 12.77
C VAL A 142 11.97 0.95 12.85
N TYR A 143 12.70 1.53 11.91
CA TYR A 143 13.06 2.96 11.88
C TYR A 143 12.20 3.80 10.92
N ILE A 144 11.29 3.18 10.18
CA ILE A 144 10.39 3.86 9.26
C ILE A 144 8.99 3.93 9.86
N ALA A 145 8.26 5.01 9.58
CA ALA A 145 6.86 5.12 9.97
C ALA A 145 6.01 4.13 9.17
N PRO A 146 5.04 3.44 9.81
CA PRO A 146 4.13 2.52 9.14
C PRO A 146 3.11 3.28 8.30
N ARG A 147 2.73 2.70 7.16
CA ARG A 147 1.74 3.24 6.20
C ARG A 147 0.64 2.21 5.95
N GLY A 148 -0.55 2.67 5.59
CA GLY A 148 -1.65 1.78 5.22
C GLY A 148 -1.41 1.16 3.85
N ILE A 149 -1.93 1.82 2.81
CA ILE A 149 -1.74 1.44 1.40
C ILE A 149 -0.81 2.43 0.71
N LEU A 150 0.28 1.92 0.13
CA LEU A 150 1.24 2.68 -0.65
C LEU A 150 1.19 2.29 -2.13
N LEU A 151 0.76 3.24 -2.97
CA LEU A 151 0.68 3.11 -4.41
C LEU A 151 1.95 3.65 -5.06
N GLN A 152 2.51 2.90 -6.00
CA GLN A 152 3.67 3.31 -6.77
C GLN A 152 3.36 3.33 -8.27
N ASP A 153 4.32 2.95 -9.10
CA ASP A 153 4.35 3.15 -10.54
C ASP A 153 3.18 2.44 -11.24
N GLY A 154 2.57 3.10 -12.23
CA GLY A 154 1.60 2.51 -13.14
C GLY A 154 0.12 2.48 -12.66
N PRO A 155 -0.80 2.12 -13.57
CA PRO A 155 -2.24 2.19 -13.34
C PRO A 155 -2.75 1.28 -12.22
N GLN A 156 -3.46 1.85 -11.25
CA GLN A 156 -3.98 1.13 -10.08
C GLN A 156 -5.39 1.59 -9.69
N LEU A 157 -6.20 0.65 -9.20
CA LEU A 157 -7.50 0.90 -8.58
C LEU A 157 -7.48 0.41 -7.13
N VAL A 158 -7.94 1.24 -6.21
CA VAL A 158 -8.20 0.88 -4.81
C VAL A 158 -9.68 1.10 -4.54
N ARG A 159 -10.41 0.08 -4.06
CA ARG A 159 -11.84 0.25 -3.76
C ARG A 159 -12.32 -0.54 -2.55
N ASN A 160 -13.35 -0.04 -1.86
CA ASN A 160 -13.99 -0.77 -0.77
C ASN A 160 -13.00 -1.27 0.30
N CYS A 161 -11.99 -0.46 0.63
CA CYS A 161 -11.03 -0.78 1.68
C CYS A 161 -11.34 -0.02 2.97
N GLU A 162 -11.10 -0.69 4.09
CA GLU A 162 -11.16 -0.10 5.43
C GLU A 162 -9.75 0.01 5.98
N ILE A 163 -9.34 1.22 6.37
CA ILE A 163 -8.02 1.51 6.91
C ILE A 163 -8.19 2.12 8.29
N GLU A 164 -7.62 1.50 9.32
CA GLU A 164 -7.63 1.98 10.70
C GLU A 164 -6.21 2.28 11.18
N ILE A 165 -6.00 3.49 11.68
CA ILE A 165 -4.72 3.96 12.23
C ILE A 165 -4.92 4.33 13.70
N ALA A 166 -4.45 3.46 14.58
CA ALA A 166 -4.36 3.66 16.02
C ALA A 166 -2.94 3.98 16.52
N PHE A 167 -1.94 3.90 15.64
CA PHE A 167 -0.57 4.36 15.91
C PHE A 167 -0.04 5.20 14.74
N SER A 168 0.60 6.34 15.04
CA SER A 168 1.23 7.18 14.03
C SER A 168 2.60 7.70 14.47
N GLU A 169 3.52 7.84 13.51
CA GLU A 169 4.79 8.54 13.68
C GLU A 169 4.89 9.67 12.65
N ALA A 170 4.33 10.84 13.01
CA ALA A 170 4.22 12.02 12.17
C ALA A 170 3.41 11.82 10.87
N GLY A 171 3.18 12.91 10.13
CA GLY A 171 2.53 12.91 8.80
C GLY A 171 3.52 13.18 7.65
N GLY A 172 3.01 13.16 6.42
CA GLY A 172 3.73 13.52 5.21
C GLY A 172 4.59 12.40 4.61
N ALA A 173 5.56 12.79 3.76
CA ALA A 173 6.32 11.86 2.90
C ALA A 173 7.02 10.71 3.63
N GLY A 174 7.52 11.00 4.84
CA GLY A 174 8.19 10.04 5.71
C GLY A 174 7.33 9.48 6.83
N GLY A 175 6.12 10.03 7.03
CA GLY A 175 5.24 9.73 8.16
C GLY A 175 4.24 8.62 7.88
N THR A 176 3.34 8.45 8.85
CA THR A 176 2.18 7.57 8.75
C THR A 176 1.07 8.22 7.93
N TYR A 177 0.35 7.41 7.17
CA TYR A 177 -0.88 7.80 6.47
C TYR A 177 -1.70 6.58 6.07
N GLY A 178 -2.99 6.81 5.79
CA GLY A 178 -3.93 5.76 5.38
C GLY A 178 -3.64 5.26 3.97
N ILE A 179 -3.77 6.13 2.97
CA ILE A 179 -3.49 5.81 1.57
C ILE A 179 -2.55 6.86 1.01
N GLY A 180 -1.51 6.46 0.30
CA GLY A 180 -0.67 7.45 -0.34
C GLY A 180 0.11 6.94 -1.54
N THR A 181 0.74 7.88 -2.22
CA THR A 181 1.57 7.61 -3.39
C THR A 181 3.03 7.84 -3.08
N ARG A 182 3.90 7.09 -3.74
CA ARG A 182 5.34 7.35 -3.78
C ARG A 182 5.90 7.01 -5.14
N GLY A 183 6.04 8.03 -5.96
CA GLY A 183 6.75 7.97 -7.23
C GLY A 183 8.23 8.27 -7.05
N GLU A 184 9.01 7.88 -8.06
CA GLU A 184 10.39 8.31 -8.23
C GLU A 184 10.41 9.42 -9.30
N GLY A 185 11.09 10.54 -9.02
CA GLY A 185 11.14 11.66 -9.97
C GLY A 185 11.69 11.23 -11.34
N GLY A 186 11.10 11.73 -12.42
CA GLY A 186 11.51 11.40 -13.78
C GLY A 186 10.75 10.20 -14.36
N SER A 187 11.39 9.02 -14.44
CA SER A 187 10.96 7.91 -15.30
C SER A 187 9.90 6.97 -14.71
N ALA A 188 9.51 7.14 -13.45
CA ALA A 188 8.57 6.24 -12.77
C ALA A 188 7.67 7.03 -11.79
N PRO A 189 6.77 7.88 -12.31
CA PRO A 189 5.78 8.54 -11.46
C PRO A 189 4.80 7.51 -10.88
N ALA A 190 4.29 7.78 -9.68
CA ALA A 190 3.24 6.95 -9.11
C ALA A 190 1.91 7.17 -9.84
N GLY A 191 1.13 6.12 -10.01
CA GLY A 191 -0.14 6.16 -10.73
C GLY A 191 0.02 6.06 -12.26
N PRO A 192 -1.05 6.36 -13.02
CA PRO A 192 -2.32 6.94 -12.59
C PRO A 192 -3.09 6.05 -11.60
N ALA A 193 -3.80 6.64 -10.64
CA ALA A 193 -4.54 5.88 -9.64
C ALA A 193 -5.96 6.40 -9.41
N VAL A 194 -6.87 5.49 -9.10
CA VAL A 194 -8.21 5.80 -8.59
C VAL A 194 -8.39 5.12 -7.24
N VAL A 195 -8.87 5.87 -6.26
CA VAL A 195 -9.23 5.37 -4.93
C VAL A 195 -10.69 5.70 -4.70
N GLU A 196 -11.53 4.70 -4.48
CA GLU A 196 -12.98 4.88 -4.36
C GLU A 196 -13.61 4.09 -3.22
N GLU A 197 -14.71 4.58 -2.66
CA GLU A 197 -15.54 3.85 -1.68
C GLU A 197 -14.75 3.33 -0.47
N CYS A 198 -13.67 4.03 -0.07
CA CYS A 198 -12.83 3.61 1.05
C CYS A 198 -13.12 4.42 2.33
N VAL A 199 -12.96 3.74 3.47
CA VAL A 199 -13.10 4.34 4.80
C VAL A 199 -11.74 4.36 5.49
N ILE A 200 -11.34 5.53 6.00
CA ILE A 200 -10.13 5.71 6.78
C ILE A 200 -10.49 6.22 8.18
N THR A 201 -10.15 5.47 9.21
CA THR A 201 -10.37 5.84 10.61
C THR A 201 -9.03 6.17 11.28
N LEU A 202 -8.93 7.37 11.86
CA LEU A 202 -7.73 7.91 12.49
C LEU A 202 -7.98 8.17 13.98
N HIS A 203 -7.33 7.38 14.84
CA HIS A 203 -7.33 7.61 16.29
C HIS A 203 -6.17 8.51 16.75
N GLU A 204 -5.17 8.70 15.90
CA GLU A 204 -4.00 9.55 16.14
C GLU A 204 -3.91 10.68 15.10
N ASP A 205 -3.26 11.78 15.46
CA ASP A 205 -3.07 12.94 14.57
C ASP A 205 -2.12 12.62 13.42
N THR A 206 -2.68 12.37 12.24
CA THR A 206 -1.93 11.98 11.04
C THR A 206 -2.71 12.29 9.75
N ASN A 207 -2.10 12.03 8.58
CA ASN A 207 -2.77 12.23 7.30
C ASN A 207 -3.63 11.01 6.93
N ALA A 208 -4.86 11.24 6.48
CA ALA A 208 -5.65 10.21 5.81
C ALA A 208 -5.01 9.86 4.47
N VAL A 209 -4.58 10.89 3.73
CA VAL A 209 -4.00 10.75 2.39
C VAL A 209 -2.65 11.44 2.30
N TYR A 210 -1.70 10.83 1.59
CA TYR A 210 -0.46 11.49 1.17
C TYR A 210 -0.27 11.40 -0.35
N VAL A 211 -0.07 12.53 -1.03
CA VAL A 211 0.25 12.57 -2.46
C VAL A 211 1.68 13.05 -2.67
N SER A 212 2.53 12.17 -3.19
CA SER A 212 3.89 12.52 -3.59
C SER A 212 3.89 13.57 -4.72
N PRO A 213 4.87 14.49 -4.75
CA PRO A 213 5.07 15.41 -5.87
C PRO A 213 5.44 14.71 -7.19
N TYR A 214 5.79 13.42 -7.14
CA TYR A 214 6.06 12.58 -8.30
C TYR A 214 4.89 11.65 -8.63
N THR A 215 3.67 12.07 -8.32
CA THR A 215 2.46 11.36 -8.73
C THR A 215 2.02 11.89 -10.09
N ASP A 216 1.77 10.99 -11.05
CA ASP A 216 1.21 11.36 -12.36
C ASP A 216 -0.22 11.88 -12.19
N SER A 217 -1.08 11.04 -11.62
CA SER A 217 -2.41 11.44 -11.18
C SER A 217 -2.95 10.49 -10.13
N ILE A 218 -3.79 11.02 -9.24
CA ILE A 218 -4.60 10.24 -8.32
C ILE A 218 -5.94 10.94 -8.09
N ASP A 219 -7.03 10.19 -8.29
CA ASP A 219 -8.39 10.64 -8.03
C ASP A 219 -8.96 9.90 -6.82
N PHE A 220 -9.54 10.65 -5.88
CA PHE A 220 -10.28 10.11 -4.74
C PHE A 220 -11.77 10.35 -4.92
N ARG A 221 -12.57 9.29 -4.78
CA ARG A 221 -14.02 9.31 -4.98
C ARG A 221 -14.72 8.66 -3.80
N GLU A 222 -15.82 9.23 -3.35
CA GLU A 222 -16.68 8.62 -2.33
C GLU A 222 -15.91 8.17 -1.07
N MET A 223 -14.97 8.99 -0.62
CA MET A 223 -14.12 8.69 0.52
C MET A 223 -14.77 9.10 1.83
N GLN A 224 -14.59 8.28 2.86
CA GLN A 224 -14.95 8.63 4.23
C GLN A 224 -13.69 8.67 5.12
N VAL A 225 -13.51 9.76 5.86
CA VAL A 225 -12.48 9.88 6.88
C VAL A 225 -13.15 10.10 8.24
N ASN A 226 -12.92 9.18 9.17
CA ASN A 226 -13.39 9.29 10.55
C ASN A 226 -12.20 9.66 11.43
N VAL A 227 -12.32 10.76 12.16
CA VAL A 227 -11.32 11.21 13.13
C VAL A 227 -11.88 10.94 14.52
N VAL A 228 -11.14 10.20 15.34
CA VAL A 228 -11.63 9.69 16.63
C VAL A 228 -10.82 10.32 17.77
N GLY A 229 -11.50 11.03 18.66
CA GLY A 229 -10.89 11.57 19.88
C GLY A 229 -10.07 12.85 19.71
N TRP A 230 -9.93 13.37 18.48
CA TRP A 230 -9.27 14.64 18.19
C TRP A 230 -9.98 15.40 17.06
N ASN A 231 -9.59 16.66 16.87
CA ASN A 231 -10.18 17.51 15.82
C ASN A 231 -9.08 18.03 14.90
N PRO A 232 -9.17 17.77 13.58
CA PRO A 232 -8.21 18.33 12.65
C PRO A 232 -8.43 19.85 12.55
N VAL A 233 -7.33 20.60 12.44
CA VAL A 233 -7.39 22.07 12.29
C VAL A 233 -8.12 22.50 11.00
N SER A 234 -8.12 21.64 9.99
CA SER A 234 -8.90 21.75 8.76
C SER A 234 -8.96 20.39 8.06
N SER A 235 -9.90 20.21 7.12
CA SER A 235 -9.90 19.02 6.25
C SER A 235 -8.60 18.88 5.44
N GLY A 236 -7.97 20.01 5.07
CA GLY A 236 -6.68 20.02 4.37
C GLY A 236 -5.53 19.45 5.21
N ALA A 237 -5.61 19.49 6.55
CA ALA A 237 -4.59 18.91 7.42
C ALA A 237 -4.57 17.37 7.37
N LEU A 238 -5.67 16.75 6.91
CA LEU A 238 -5.75 15.31 6.68
C LEU A 238 -5.07 14.88 5.37
N MET A 239 -4.62 15.84 4.57
CA MET A 239 -3.98 15.63 3.27
C MET A 239 -2.53 16.11 3.34
N GLY A 240 -1.59 15.19 3.12
CA GLY A 240 -0.16 15.50 3.03
C GLY A 240 0.31 15.56 1.58
N GLY A 241 1.30 16.42 1.30
CA GLY A 241 1.92 16.52 -0.01
C GLY A 241 1.12 17.39 -1.00
N GLU A 242 1.07 16.97 -2.26
CA GLU A 242 0.33 17.69 -3.30
C GLU A 242 -1.19 17.57 -3.10
N ALA A 243 -1.94 18.55 -3.60
CA ALA A 243 -3.40 18.52 -3.49
C ALA A 243 -3.99 17.41 -4.39
N PRO A 244 -4.67 16.39 -3.84
CA PRO A 244 -5.33 15.37 -4.65
C PRO A 244 -6.54 15.94 -5.39
N ARG A 245 -6.94 15.28 -6.48
CA ARG A 245 -8.28 15.45 -7.06
C ARG A 245 -9.27 14.67 -6.19
N MET A 246 -10.27 15.35 -5.66
CA MET A 246 -11.31 14.75 -4.81
C MET A 246 -12.68 15.15 -5.33
N ASP A 247 -13.52 14.17 -5.67
CA ASP A 247 -14.88 14.41 -6.17
C ASP A 247 -15.91 14.35 -5.04
N GLN A 248 -15.71 13.50 -4.02
CA GLN A 248 -16.56 13.40 -2.83
C GLN A 248 -15.77 12.91 -1.61
N LEU A 249 -15.71 13.74 -0.55
CA LEU A 249 -15.06 13.42 0.72
C LEU A 249 -15.98 13.77 1.89
N THR A 250 -16.30 12.78 2.71
CA THR A 250 -16.99 12.98 3.98
C THR A 250 -15.98 12.90 5.13
N VAL A 251 -15.90 13.94 5.95
CA VAL A 251 -15.07 13.94 7.17
C VAL A 251 -15.97 13.97 8.38
N ASN A 252 -15.86 12.95 9.23
CA ASN A 252 -16.60 12.83 10.48
C ASN A 252 -15.63 12.98 11.65
N THR A 253 -16.01 13.78 12.66
CA THR A 253 -15.33 13.78 13.96
C THR A 253 -16.19 13.01 14.95
N VAL A 254 -15.59 12.01 15.58
CA VAL A 254 -16.22 11.10 16.53
C VAL A 254 -15.59 11.37 17.90
N SER A 255 -16.41 11.70 18.91
CA SER A 255 -15.92 11.87 20.27
C SER A 255 -15.58 10.51 20.88
N ASN A 256 -14.58 10.49 21.78
CA ASN A 256 -14.21 9.29 22.56
C ASN A 256 -15.24 8.95 23.66
N ASP A 257 -16.50 9.33 23.49
CA ASP A 257 -17.51 9.17 24.53
C ASP A 257 -18.02 7.72 24.58
N GLY A 258 -17.25 6.87 25.30
CA GLY A 258 -17.74 5.68 26.04
C GLY A 258 -18.07 4.43 25.24
#